data_AF-A0A7C4DA42-F1
#
_entry.id   AF-A0A7C4DA42-F1
#
_cell.length_a   1.000
_cell.length_b   1.000
_cell.length_c   1.000
_cell.angle_alpha   90.00
_cell.angle_beta   90.00
_cell.angle_gamma   90.00
#
_symmetry.space_group_name_H-M   'P 1'
#
loop_
_entity.id
_entity.type
_entity.pdbx_description
1 polymer ?
#
loop_
_entity_poly.entity_id
_entity_poly.type
_entity_poly.pdbx_seq_one_letter_code
_entity_poly.pdbx_strand_id
1 'polypeptide(L)'
;MSADVIDRLKDDIGPEYVTQMYDPASGMRAVIVIDTTTFGVAAGGIRMLPDITTEEIIQLARVMTYKFAVLDMPVGGAKSGIFADPSSLIGTG
;
A
#
# COMPACT_ATOMS: atom_id res chain seq x y z
N MET A 1 9.77 -0.34 -14.58
CA MET A 1 8.38 0.03 -14.20
C MET A 1 8.17 0.13 -12.69
N SER A 2 8.53 -0.85 -11.85
CA SER A 2 8.42 -0.69 -10.38
C SER A 2 9.56 0.12 -9.75
N ALA A 3 10.80 -0.08 -10.20
CA ALA A 3 11.97 0.65 -9.70
C ALA A 3 11.84 2.18 -9.91
N ASP A 4 11.33 2.60 -11.07
CA ASP A 4 11.15 4.02 -11.41
C ASP A 4 10.24 4.76 -10.42
N VAL A 5 9.18 4.11 -9.94
CA VAL A 5 8.22 4.69 -8.99
C VAL A 5 8.86 4.82 -7.60
N ILE A 6 9.58 3.80 -7.14
CA ILE A 6 10.27 3.85 -5.84
C ILE A 6 11.36 4.91 -5.87
N ASP A 7 12.17 4.96 -6.94
CA ASP A 7 13.26 5.92 -7.08
C ASP A 7 12.78 7.38 -7.07
N ARG A 8 11.57 7.63 -7.58
CA ARG A 8 10.93 8.95 -7.58
C ARG A 8 10.35 9.36 -6.22
N LEU A 9 9.94 8.40 -5.40
CA LEU A 9 9.16 8.65 -4.17
C LEU A 9 9.94 8.37 -2.89
N LYS A 10 11.15 7.82 -2.99
CA LYS A 10 12.02 7.55 -1.83
C LYS A 10 12.51 8.85 -1.19
N ASP A 11 12.54 8.83 0.14
CA ASP A 11 13.18 9.84 0.99
C ASP A 11 13.68 9.21 2.29
N ASP A 12 14.05 10.05 3.27
CA ASP A 12 14.61 9.61 4.55
C ASP A 12 13.61 8.82 5.43
N ILE A 13 12.32 8.83 5.09
CA ILE A 13 11.28 8.12 5.84
C ILE A 13 10.94 6.79 5.16
N GLY A 14 10.78 6.80 3.83
CA GLY A 14 10.28 5.65 3.09
C GLY A 14 10.09 5.90 1.60
N PRO A 15 9.41 5.00 0.86
CA PRO A 15 8.86 3.74 1.35
C PRO A 15 9.95 2.70 1.64
N GLU A 16 9.93 2.09 2.82
CA GLU A 16 10.89 1.06 3.26
C GLU A 16 10.71 -0.28 2.51
N TYR A 17 9.46 -0.70 2.29
CA TYR A 17 9.16 -1.91 1.51
C TYR A 17 7.98 -1.69 0.56
N VAL A 18 8.14 -2.16 -0.68
CA VAL A 18 7.06 -2.23 -1.68
C VAL A 18 7.05 -3.64 -2.26
N THR A 19 5.97 -4.39 -2.02
CA THR A 19 5.81 -5.75 -2.55
C THR A 19 4.58 -5.84 -3.44
N GLN A 20 4.76 -6.39 -4.63
CA GLN A 20 3.67 -6.65 -5.58
C GLN A 20 3.36 -8.14 -5.58
N MET A 21 2.08 -8.48 -5.56
CA MET A 21 1.58 -9.84 -5.53
C MET A 21 0.68 -10.09 -6.74
N TYR A 22 0.77 -11.30 -7.26
CA TYR A 22 -0.12 -11.80 -8.30
C TYR A 22 -0.56 -13.20 -7.91
N ASP A 23 -1.87 -13.44 -7.90
CA ASP A 23 -2.44 -14.78 -7.76
C ASP A 23 -2.92 -15.27 -9.14
N PRO A 24 -2.27 -16.28 -9.74
CA PRO A 24 -2.67 -16.80 -11.04
C PRO A 24 -4.06 -17.42 -11.07
N ALA A 25 -4.55 -17.97 -9.94
CA ALA A 25 -5.83 -18.67 -9.90
C ALA A 25 -7.02 -17.69 -10.02
N SER A 26 -6.95 -16.54 -9.34
CA SER A 26 -7.96 -15.50 -9.41
C SER A 26 -7.66 -14.40 -10.44
N GLY A 27 -6.43 -14.34 -10.95
CA GLY A 27 -5.94 -13.20 -11.74
C GLY A 27 -5.74 -11.91 -10.91
N MET A 28 -5.87 -12.00 -9.59
CA MET A 28 -5.75 -10.86 -8.69
C MET A 28 -4.33 -10.30 -8.72
N ARG A 29 -4.24 -8.96 -8.81
CA ARG A 29 -3.01 -8.22 -8.53
C ARG A 29 -3.20 -7.43 -7.25
N ALA A 30 -2.15 -7.32 -6.46
CA ALA A 30 -2.14 -6.51 -5.24
C ALA A 30 -0.77 -5.89 -5.01
N VAL A 31 -0.72 -4.86 -4.17
CA VAL A 31 0.50 -4.24 -3.68
C VAL A 31 0.38 -4.00 -2.19
N ILE A 32 1.45 -4.23 -1.45
CA ILE A 32 1.59 -3.82 -0.05
C ILE A 32 2.79 -2.89 0.03
N VAL A 33 2.58 -1.75 0.67
CA VAL A 33 3.62 -0.76 0.96
C VAL A 33 3.74 -0.59 2.46
N ILE A 34 4.97 -0.69 2.95
CA ILE A 34 5.36 -0.28 4.29
C ILE A 34 6.19 0.99 4.11
N ASP A 35 5.69 2.11 4.63
CA ASP A 35 6.39 3.38 4.52
C ASP A 35 7.58 3.42 5.47
N THR A 36 7.37 3.10 6.75
CA THR A 36 8.45 2.99 7.74
C THR A 36 8.10 2.00 8.85
N THR A 37 9.11 1.35 9.41
CA THR A 37 9.03 0.48 10.59
C THR A 37 9.80 1.03 11.79
N THR A 38 10.09 2.34 11.82
CA THR A 38 10.87 2.99 12.90
C THR A 38 10.41 2.63 14.32
N PHE A 39 9.11 2.35 14.52
CA PHE A 39 8.53 1.93 15.81
C PHE A 39 8.33 0.41 15.95
N GLY A 40 9.00 -0.41 15.13
CA GLY A 40 8.94 -1.87 15.13
C GLY A 40 7.75 -2.47 14.36
N VAL A 41 6.61 -1.77 14.30
CA VAL A 41 5.42 -2.21 13.54
C VAL A 41 4.89 -1.10 12.64
N ALA A 42 4.23 -1.48 11.55
CA ALA A 42 3.53 -0.56 10.67
C ALA A 42 2.08 -1.02 10.46
N ALA A 43 1.16 -0.07 10.33
CA ALA A 43 -0.26 -0.36 10.21
C ALA A 43 -0.96 0.46 9.12
N GLY A 44 -2.06 -0.08 8.62
CA GLY A 44 -2.98 0.66 7.75
C GLY A 44 -3.93 -0.27 7.03
N GLY A 45 -4.95 0.32 6.42
CA GLY A 45 -6.01 -0.44 5.75
C GLY A 45 -5.68 -0.84 4.32
N ILE A 46 -6.55 -1.64 3.73
CA ILE A 46 -6.53 -2.06 2.34
C ILE A 46 -7.47 -1.16 1.51
N ARG A 47 -7.15 -0.91 0.24
CA ARG A 47 -8.07 -0.31 -0.73
C ARG A 47 -8.22 -1.22 -1.93
N MET A 48 -9.45 -1.42 -2.39
CA MET A 48 -9.75 -2.23 -3.56
C MET A 48 -10.46 -1.33 -4.58
N LEU A 49 -9.78 -1.05 -5.68
CA LEU A 49 -10.29 -0.27 -6.80
C LEU A 49 -9.61 -0.77 -8.09
N PRO A 50 -10.31 -0.79 -9.24
CA PRO A 50 -9.77 -1.31 -10.48
C PRO A 50 -8.65 -0.43 -11.07
N ASP A 51 -8.66 0.87 -10.76
CA ASP A 51 -7.81 1.92 -11.33
C ASP A 51 -6.72 2.43 -10.37
N ILE A 52 -6.60 1.84 -9.17
CA ILE A 52 -5.57 2.26 -8.22
C ILE A 52 -4.16 1.97 -8.75
N THR A 53 -3.22 2.84 -8.42
CA THR A 53 -1.81 2.74 -8.84
C THR A 53 -0.90 2.44 -7.65
N THR A 54 0.30 1.89 -7.93
CA THR A 54 1.31 1.67 -6.89
C THR A 54 1.77 3.01 -6.26
N GLU A 55 1.88 4.06 -7.06
CA GLU A 55 2.23 5.41 -6.59
C GLU A 55 1.20 5.94 -5.58
N GLU A 56 -0.10 5.79 -5.85
CA GLU A 56 -1.14 6.17 -4.89
C GLU A 56 -1.06 5.36 -3.58
N ILE A 57 -0.77 4.06 -3.64
CA ILE A 57 -0.61 3.24 -2.43
C ILE A 57 0.61 3.69 -1.61
N ILE A 58 1.73 4.04 -2.26
CA ILE A 58 2.91 4.58 -1.58
C ILE A 58 2.56 5.90 -0.86
N GLN A 59 1.91 6.83 -1.55
CA GLN A 59 1.50 8.10 -0.94
C GLN A 59 0.50 7.88 0.21
N LEU A 60 -0.43 6.93 0.09
CA LEU A 60 -1.36 6.59 1.16
C LEU A 60 -0.67 5.93 2.36
N ALA A 61 0.37 5.12 2.16
CA ALA A 61 1.19 4.58 3.24
C ALA A 61 1.92 5.70 3.99
N ARG A 62 2.47 6.69 3.28
CA ARG A 62 3.06 7.90 3.86
C ARG A 62 2.06 8.69 4.69
N VAL A 63 0.83 8.86 4.18
CA VAL A 63 -0.25 9.52 4.94
C VAL A 63 -0.56 8.77 6.24
N MET A 64 -0.47 7.44 6.25
CA MET A 64 -0.64 6.66 7.49
C MET A 64 0.49 6.92 8.50
N THR A 65 1.75 7.05 8.06
CA THR A 65 2.87 7.45 8.93
C THR A 65 2.59 8.79 9.59
N TYR A 66 2.19 9.80 8.81
CA TYR A 66 1.85 11.12 9.37
C TYR A 66 0.62 11.07 10.28
N LYS A 67 -0.40 10.27 9.96
CA LYS A 67 -1.57 10.11 10.80
C LYS A 67 -1.22 9.54 12.17
N PHE A 68 -0.36 8.52 12.23
CA PHE A 68 0.09 7.96 13.52
C PHE A 68 0.99 8.93 14.28
N ALA A 69 1.87 9.65 13.59
CA ALA A 69 2.71 10.68 14.20
C ALA A 69 1.89 11.81 14.85
N VAL A 70 0.85 12.31 14.16
CA VAL A 70 -0.07 13.33 14.70
C VAL A 70 -0.84 12.83 15.93
N LEU A 71 -1.07 11.52 16.02
CA LEU A 71 -1.78 10.87 17.13
C LEU A 71 -0.84 10.38 18.24
N ASP A 72 0.45 10.70 18.17
CA ASP A 72 1.50 10.24 19.09
C ASP A 72 1.49 8.70 19.30
N MET A 73 1.16 7.97 18.22
CA MET A 73 1.16 6.51 18.22
C MET A 73 2.52 5.98 17.75
N PRO A 74 3.18 5.08 18.52
CA PRO A 74 4.44 4.47 18.12
C PRO A 74 4.19 3.35 17.10
N VAL A 75 3.70 3.71 15.91
CA VAL A 75 3.36 2.82 14.81
C VAL A 75 3.71 3.51 13.49
N GLY A 76 4.43 2.83 12.61
CA GLY A 76 4.72 3.30 11.27
C GLY A 76 3.53 3.19 10.30
N GLY A 77 3.62 3.83 9.15
CA GLY A 77 2.57 3.77 8.13
C GLY A 77 2.72 2.57 7.21
N ALA A 78 1.60 1.92 6.90
CA ALA A 78 1.49 0.95 5.82
C ALA A 78 0.19 1.15 5.04
N LYS A 79 0.14 0.65 3.82
CA LYS A 79 -1.08 0.61 3.01
C LYS A 79 -1.01 -0.53 2.01
N SER A 80 -2.15 -1.09 1.65
CA SER A 80 -2.24 -2.05 0.55
C SER A 80 -3.34 -1.70 -0.45
N GLY A 81 -3.14 -2.17 -1.68
CA GLY A 81 -4.03 -2.01 -2.81
C GLY A 81 -4.34 -3.34 -3.47
N ILE A 82 -5.60 -3.60 -3.80
CA ILE A 82 -6.02 -4.72 -4.67
C ILE A 82 -6.60 -4.11 -5.94
N PHE A 83 -6.06 -4.50 -7.10
CA PHE A 83 -6.38 -3.93 -8.40
C PHE A 83 -7.61 -4.65 -9.00
N ALA A 84 -8.78 -4.43 -8.40
CA ALA A 84 -10.02 -5.09 -8.79
C ALA A 84 -11.24 -4.25 -8.40
N ASP A 85 -12.37 -4.48 -9.08
CA ASP A 85 -13.66 -3.91 -8.72
C ASP A 85 -14.29 -4.73 -7.59
N PRO A 86 -14.59 -4.14 -6.42
CA PRO A 86 -15.30 -4.83 -5.33
C PRO A 86 -16.61 -5.50 -5.77
N SER A 87 -17.29 -4.92 -6.77
CA SER A 87 -18.56 -5.41 -7.32
C SER A 87 -18.39 -6.65 -8.19
N SER A 88 -17.17 -6.92 -8.68
CA SER A 88 -16.87 -8.10 -9.49
C SER A 88 -16.71 -9.38 -8.67
N LEU A 89 -16.59 -9.27 -7.34
CA LEU A 89 -16.40 -10.41 -6.42
C LEU A 89 -17.71 -11.01 -5.91
N ILE A 90 -18.86 -10.36 -6.14
CA ILE A 90 -20.17 -10.93 -5.82
C ILE A 90 -20.55 -11.85 -6.97
N GLY A 91 -20.40 -13.16 -6.76
CA GLY A 91 -20.71 -14.19 -7.75
C GLY A 91 -22.10 -14.01 -8.33
N THR A 92 -22.18 -13.46 -9.54
CA THR A 92 -23.37 -13.54 -10.37
C THR A 92 -23.30 -14.88 -11.08
N GLY A 93 -23.81 -15.91 -10.41
CA GLY A 93 -24.36 -17.08 -11.09
C GLY A 93 -25.74 -16.77 -11.64
#